data_AF-A0A5J5I8S1-F1
#
_entry.id   AF-A0A5J5I8S1-F1
#
_cell.length_a   1.000
_cell.length_b   1.000
_cell.length_c   1.000
_cell.angle_alpha   90.00
_cell.angle_beta   90.00
_cell.angle_gamma   90.00
#
_symmetry.space_group_name_H-M   'P 1'
#
loop_
_entity.id
_entity.type
_entity.pdbx_description
1 polymer ?
#
loop_
_entity_poly.entity_id
_entity_poly.type
_entity_poly.pdbx_seq_one_letter_code
_entity_poly.pdbx_strand_id
1 'polypeptide(L)'
;MNDQAREAKLADAALAALRRGDIPVALATLREMTDPPAMLMAQACNRSGDLDGEAAALRRMLDADMRSLPALLAMGQNALRRGDERGSTSWFQTALAQAAATGAPPQLQPLLQQAQASIAQSGQRFENHLTAAIRDLPQLPRISHATDLLLGKRTLYLQQPSMFYFPDLPQRAFYERAEFDWVAPMEAMTDAIIAELAAVRTQQADFAPYVQTPTDRPAPNNPLRDDDSWGALYFWQNGAPVEENARRCPSVMAALALAPMPVIAGRSPSALWSLLKPGTHIQPHHGLLNTRLICHLPLLVPDDCALRVGADTRAWRKGEMLLFDDSIEHEAWNRSTDTRVVLLFEVWRPEIDAEERKALTRLFQAIDLFGPAQVDTGG
;
A
#
# COMPACT_ATOMS: atom_id res chain seq x y z
N MET A 1 -66.80 -4.68 1.72
CA MET A 1 -65.63 -3.83 2.02
C MET A 1 -64.53 -4.32 1.09
N ASN A 2 -63.98 -3.50 0.18
CA ASN A 2 -62.97 -3.96 -0.78
C ASN A 2 -61.79 -4.61 -0.04
N ASP A 3 -61.26 -5.74 -0.51
CA ASP A 3 -60.21 -6.51 0.18
C ASP A 3 -58.98 -5.63 0.48
N GLN A 4 -58.65 -4.70 -0.42
CA GLN A 4 -57.59 -3.70 -0.21
C GLN A 4 -57.86 -2.76 0.98
N ALA A 5 -59.12 -2.37 1.21
CA ALA A 5 -59.48 -1.51 2.34
C ALA A 5 -59.47 -2.29 3.67
N ARG A 6 -59.66 -3.62 3.62
CA ARG A 6 -59.49 -4.50 4.78
C ARG A 6 -58.00 -4.64 5.14
N GLU A 7 -57.17 -4.96 4.17
CA GLU A 7 -55.71 -5.12 4.34
C GLU A 7 -55.06 -3.81 4.84
N ALA A 8 -55.46 -2.65 4.31
CA ALA A 8 -54.98 -1.35 4.79
C ALA A 8 -55.35 -1.10 6.27
N LYS A 9 -56.59 -1.42 6.67
CA LYS A 9 -57.02 -1.29 8.07
C LYS A 9 -56.25 -2.23 9.00
N LEU A 10 -55.95 -3.45 8.56
CA LEU A 10 -55.16 -4.41 9.33
C LEU A 10 -53.71 -3.92 9.49
N ALA A 11 -53.10 -3.36 8.43
CA ALA A 11 -51.76 -2.78 8.51
C ALA A 11 -51.69 -1.59 9.49
N ASP A 12 -52.67 -0.68 9.45
CA ASP A 12 -52.76 0.45 10.38
C ASP A 12 -52.97 -0.01 11.83
N ALA A 13 -53.82 -1.02 12.04
CA ALA A 13 -54.07 -1.60 13.36
C ALA A 13 -52.82 -2.29 13.93
N ALA A 14 -52.09 -3.05 13.11
CA ALA A 14 -50.83 -3.67 13.47
C ALA A 14 -49.76 -2.62 13.83
N LEU A 15 -49.64 -1.56 13.03
CA LEU A 15 -48.73 -0.45 13.31
C LEU A 15 -49.08 0.26 14.63
N ALA A 16 -50.37 0.48 14.89
CA ALA A 16 -50.83 1.08 16.14
C ALA A 16 -50.54 0.18 17.35
N ALA A 17 -50.72 -1.14 17.23
CA ALA A 17 -50.37 -2.11 18.26
C ALA A 17 -48.86 -2.11 18.54
N LEU A 18 -48.01 -2.09 17.50
CA LEU A 18 -46.56 -1.95 17.64
C LEU A 18 -46.14 -0.66 18.34
N ARG A 19 -46.78 0.47 18.04
CA ARG A 19 -46.51 1.76 18.71
C ARG A 19 -46.86 1.73 20.20
N ARG A 20 -47.92 1.00 20.58
CA ARG A 20 -48.33 0.81 21.98
C ARG A 20 -47.53 -0.28 22.72
N GLY A 21 -46.67 -1.03 22.01
CA GLY A 21 -45.91 -2.14 22.59
C GLY A 21 -46.71 -3.44 22.74
N ASP A 22 -47.90 -3.54 22.15
CA ASP A 22 -48.76 -4.72 22.21
C ASP A 22 -48.39 -5.72 21.11
N ILE A 23 -47.31 -6.46 21.35
CA ILE A 23 -46.72 -7.38 20.36
C ILE A 23 -47.63 -8.56 20.01
N PRO A 24 -48.32 -9.22 20.97
CA PRO A 24 -49.24 -10.31 20.64
C PRO A 24 -50.35 -9.86 19.71
N VAL A 25 -50.95 -8.68 19.95
CA VAL A 25 -51.98 -8.12 19.07
C VAL A 25 -51.40 -7.76 17.71
N ALA A 26 -50.23 -7.14 17.64
CA ALA A 26 -49.58 -6.82 16.38
C ALA A 26 -49.33 -8.07 15.51
N LEU A 27 -48.79 -9.14 16.10
CA LEU A 27 -48.53 -10.41 15.40
C LEU A 27 -49.82 -11.09 14.95
N ALA A 28 -50.85 -11.10 15.81
CA ALA A 28 -52.15 -11.66 15.45
C ALA A 28 -52.75 -10.91 14.25
N THR A 29 -52.78 -9.58 14.30
CA THR A 29 -53.30 -8.74 13.20
C THR A 29 -52.51 -8.93 11.91
N LEU A 30 -51.18 -9.02 11.97
CA LEU A 30 -50.35 -9.25 10.78
C LEU A 30 -50.53 -10.64 10.18
N ARG A 31 -50.87 -11.66 10.97
CA ARG A 31 -51.11 -13.03 10.48
C ARG A 31 -52.49 -13.20 9.83
N GLU A 32 -53.43 -12.29 10.09
CA GLU A 32 -54.73 -12.25 9.41
C GLU A 32 -54.66 -11.65 7.99
N MET A 33 -53.56 -10.97 7.67
CA MET A 33 -53.30 -10.40 6.35
C MET A 33 -52.88 -11.47 5.35
N THR A 34 -53.27 -11.30 4.09
CA THR A 34 -52.88 -12.22 3.01
C THR A 34 -51.41 -12.06 2.65
N ASP A 35 -50.92 -10.82 2.62
CA ASP A 35 -49.52 -10.48 2.36
C ASP A 35 -49.06 -9.37 3.34
N PRO A 36 -48.65 -9.73 4.57
CA PRO A 36 -48.30 -8.74 5.58
C PRO A 36 -47.02 -7.97 5.21
N PRO A 37 -46.98 -6.64 5.41
CA PRO A 37 -45.80 -5.83 5.16
C PRO A 37 -44.59 -6.39 5.89
N ALA A 38 -43.59 -6.81 5.09
CA ALA A 38 -42.48 -7.61 5.59
C ALA A 38 -41.69 -6.90 6.71
N MET A 39 -41.51 -5.58 6.63
CA MET A 39 -40.88 -4.79 7.69
C MET A 39 -41.69 -4.77 9.00
N LEU A 40 -43.03 -4.66 8.94
CA LEU A 40 -43.87 -4.67 10.14
C LEU A 40 -43.86 -6.05 10.80
N MET A 41 -43.89 -7.12 10.00
CA MET A 41 -43.74 -8.49 10.49
C MET A 41 -42.36 -8.69 11.13
N ALA A 42 -41.29 -8.25 10.49
CA ALA A 42 -39.93 -8.35 11.04
C ALA A 42 -39.82 -7.60 12.38
N GLN A 43 -40.37 -6.38 12.50
CA GLN A 43 -40.37 -5.62 13.74
C GLN A 43 -41.19 -6.29 14.86
N ALA A 44 -42.34 -6.89 14.52
CA ALA A 44 -43.16 -7.61 15.48
C ALA A 44 -42.44 -8.86 16.01
N CYS A 45 -41.85 -9.66 15.13
CA CYS A 45 -41.07 -10.85 15.48
C CYS A 45 -39.80 -10.49 16.27
N ASN A 46 -39.12 -9.41 15.90
CA ASN A 46 -37.96 -8.88 16.61
C ASN A 46 -38.30 -8.60 18.09
N ARG A 47 -39.43 -7.92 18.33
CA ARG A 47 -39.88 -7.55 19.68
C ARG A 47 -40.48 -8.71 20.48
N SER A 48 -40.96 -9.76 19.83
CA SER A 48 -41.38 -10.99 20.52
C SER A 48 -40.24 -11.96 20.82
N GLY A 49 -39.04 -11.71 20.27
CA GLY A 49 -37.91 -12.63 20.35
C GLY A 49 -37.98 -13.79 19.35
N ASP A 50 -38.91 -13.75 18.39
CA ASP A 50 -39.03 -14.75 17.33
C ASP A 50 -37.98 -14.50 16.23
N LEU A 51 -36.78 -15.04 16.44
CA LEU A 51 -35.64 -14.84 15.55
C LEU A 51 -35.85 -15.48 14.17
N ASP A 52 -36.55 -16.61 14.09
CA ASP A 52 -36.83 -17.31 12.82
C ASP A 52 -37.89 -16.55 12.02
N GLY A 53 -38.96 -16.12 12.69
CA GLY A 53 -40.02 -15.31 12.09
C GLY A 53 -39.51 -13.95 11.59
N GLU A 54 -38.59 -13.31 12.31
CA GLU A 54 -37.94 -12.08 11.86
C GLU A 54 -37.10 -12.33 10.60
N ALA A 55 -36.22 -13.33 10.61
CA ALA A 55 -35.35 -13.64 9.46
C ALA A 55 -36.17 -14.02 8.21
N ALA A 56 -37.26 -14.78 8.38
CA ALA A 56 -38.16 -15.13 7.29
C ALA A 56 -38.86 -13.89 6.69
N ALA A 57 -39.28 -12.95 7.53
CA ALA A 57 -39.88 -11.69 7.06
C ALA A 57 -38.87 -10.81 6.33
N LEU A 58 -37.65 -10.67 6.87
CA LEU A 58 -36.57 -9.92 6.23
C LEU A 58 -36.12 -10.54 4.91
N ARG A 59 -36.14 -11.88 4.79
CA ARG A 59 -35.85 -12.57 3.53
C ARG A 59 -36.83 -12.16 2.43
N ARG A 60 -38.13 -12.06 2.71
CA ARG A 60 -39.11 -11.58 1.73
C ARG A 60 -38.77 -10.18 1.20
N MET A 61 -38.24 -9.30 2.07
CA MET A 61 -37.77 -7.98 1.64
C MET A 61 -36.56 -8.10 0.71
N LEU A 62 -35.61 -8.96 1.04
CA LEU A 62 -34.40 -9.17 0.24
C LEU A 62 -34.68 -9.88 -1.08
N ASP A 63 -35.72 -10.70 -1.16
CA ASP A 63 -36.15 -11.33 -2.41
C ASP A 63 -36.76 -10.30 -3.37
N ALA A 64 -37.42 -9.26 -2.84
CA ALA A 64 -37.95 -8.14 -3.63
C ALA A 64 -36.88 -7.07 -3.94
N ASP A 65 -36.01 -6.78 -2.98
CA ASP A 65 -34.89 -5.85 -3.10
C ASP A 65 -33.67 -6.41 -2.34
N MET A 66 -32.80 -7.10 -3.08
CA MET A 66 -31.58 -7.74 -2.54
C MET A 66 -30.63 -6.76 -1.84
N ARG A 67 -30.78 -5.46 -2.08
CA ARG A 67 -29.93 -4.40 -1.53
C ARG A 67 -30.68 -3.50 -0.56
N SER A 68 -31.83 -3.96 -0.05
CA SER A 68 -32.60 -3.25 0.97
C SER A 68 -31.76 -3.00 2.24
N LEU A 69 -31.28 -1.78 2.41
CA LEU A 69 -30.47 -1.38 3.57
C LEU A 69 -31.12 -1.72 4.92
N PRO A 70 -32.41 -1.41 5.16
CA PRO A 70 -33.06 -1.80 6.40
C PRO A 70 -33.06 -3.31 6.64
N ALA A 71 -33.25 -4.11 5.58
CA ALA A 71 -33.31 -5.56 5.70
C ALA A 71 -31.92 -6.15 5.97
N LEU A 72 -30.88 -5.67 5.29
CA LEU A 72 -29.49 -6.09 5.51
C LEU A 72 -29.03 -5.77 6.95
N LEU A 73 -29.33 -4.57 7.46
CA LEU A 73 -29.00 -4.18 8.84
C LEU A 73 -29.75 -5.02 9.87
N ALA A 74 -31.05 -5.27 9.66
CA ALA A 74 -31.84 -6.10 10.55
C ALA A 74 -31.40 -7.58 10.53
N MET A 75 -31.00 -8.12 9.38
CA MET A 75 -30.41 -9.46 9.28
C MET A 75 -29.10 -9.57 10.07
N GLY A 76 -28.25 -8.53 10.01
CA GLY A 76 -27.03 -8.48 10.80
C GLY A 76 -27.30 -8.48 12.32
N GLN A 77 -28.33 -7.76 12.77
CA GLN A 77 -28.75 -7.75 14.18
C GLN A 77 -29.43 -9.04 14.62
N ASN A 78 -30.21 -9.69 13.75
CA ASN A 78 -30.78 -11.01 14.00
C ASN A 78 -29.66 -12.06 14.18
N ALA A 79 -28.65 -12.04 13.31
CA ALA A 79 -27.49 -12.91 13.41
C ALA A 79 -26.70 -12.71 14.71
N LEU A 80 -26.48 -11.46 15.17
CA LEU A 80 -25.85 -11.20 16.48
C LEU A 80 -26.63 -11.84 17.63
N ARG A 81 -27.97 -11.70 17.65
CA ARG A 81 -28.82 -12.28 18.70
C ARG A 81 -28.82 -13.81 18.68
N ARG A 82 -28.47 -14.43 17.54
CA ARG A 82 -28.25 -15.88 17.41
C ARG A 82 -26.84 -16.32 17.83
N GLY A 83 -25.93 -15.41 18.10
CA GLY A 83 -24.51 -15.72 18.33
C GLY A 83 -23.72 -16.02 17.05
N ASP A 84 -24.29 -15.75 15.87
CA ASP A 84 -23.59 -15.91 14.58
C ASP A 84 -22.82 -14.62 14.24
N GLU A 85 -21.66 -14.43 14.85
CA GLU A 85 -20.81 -13.25 14.64
C GLU A 85 -20.32 -13.13 13.19
N ARG A 86 -20.04 -14.27 12.53
CA ARG A 86 -19.55 -14.28 11.14
C ARG A 86 -20.65 -13.90 10.17
N GLY A 87 -21.84 -14.50 10.30
CA GLY A 87 -23.01 -14.13 9.50
C GLY A 87 -23.40 -12.68 9.73
N SER A 88 -23.37 -12.20 10.97
CA SER A 88 -23.60 -10.79 11.29
C SER A 88 -22.64 -9.85 10.56
N THR A 89 -21.33 -10.14 10.64
CA THR A 89 -20.29 -9.35 9.96
C THR A 89 -20.54 -9.29 8.45
N SER A 90 -20.90 -10.42 7.82
CA SER A 90 -21.20 -10.48 6.39
C SER A 90 -22.39 -9.59 6.00
N TRP A 91 -23.48 -9.62 6.77
CA TRP A 91 -24.65 -8.77 6.54
C TRP A 91 -24.34 -7.28 6.71
N PHE A 92 -23.61 -6.92 7.77
CA PHE A 92 -23.23 -5.53 8.03
C PHE A 92 -22.26 -4.98 6.98
N GLN A 93 -21.27 -5.76 6.55
CA GLN A 93 -20.36 -5.35 5.46
C GLN A 93 -21.14 -5.08 4.17
N THR A 94 -22.11 -5.94 3.85
CA THR A 94 -22.99 -5.77 2.69
C THR A 94 -23.83 -4.49 2.80
N ALA A 95 -24.38 -4.20 3.99
CA ALA A 95 -25.15 -2.99 4.23
C ALA A 95 -24.29 -1.71 4.12
N LEU A 96 -23.08 -1.72 4.70
CA LEU A 96 -22.17 -0.57 4.65
C LEU A 96 -21.69 -0.29 3.23
N ALA A 97 -21.33 -1.34 2.46
CA ALA A 97 -20.94 -1.19 1.06
C ALA A 97 -22.07 -0.60 0.22
N GLN A 98 -23.31 -1.06 0.44
CA GLN A 98 -24.48 -0.50 -0.24
C GLN A 98 -24.72 0.97 0.14
N ALA A 99 -24.62 1.31 1.43
CA ALA A 99 -24.78 2.68 1.90
C ALA A 99 -23.71 3.62 1.33
N ALA A 100 -22.47 3.14 1.18
CA ALA A 100 -21.40 3.90 0.54
C ALA A 100 -21.66 4.14 -0.95
N ALA A 101 -22.25 3.16 -1.65
CA ALA A 101 -22.52 3.24 -3.08
C ALA A 101 -23.74 4.12 -3.42
N THR A 102 -24.83 4.04 -2.64
CA THR A 102 -26.11 4.72 -2.98
C THR A 102 -26.48 5.84 -2.02
N GLY A 103 -25.67 6.10 -1.01
CA GLY A 103 -26.09 6.89 0.16
C GLY A 103 -27.06 6.12 1.05
N ALA A 104 -27.38 6.69 2.20
CA ALA A 104 -28.33 6.13 3.15
C ALA A 104 -29.23 7.22 3.75
N PRO A 105 -30.54 6.94 3.94
CA PRO A 105 -31.45 7.86 4.64
C PRO A 105 -30.93 8.22 6.04
N PRO A 106 -31.15 9.46 6.52
CA PRO A 106 -30.72 9.89 7.85
C PRO A 106 -31.20 8.98 8.99
N GLN A 107 -32.39 8.36 8.85
CA GLN A 107 -32.92 7.47 9.89
C GLN A 107 -32.12 6.17 10.06
N LEU A 108 -31.35 5.74 9.05
CA LEU A 108 -30.54 4.53 9.11
C LEU A 108 -29.11 4.79 9.58
N GLN A 109 -28.68 6.05 9.70
CA GLN A 109 -27.32 6.40 10.11
C GLN A 109 -26.94 5.81 11.48
N PRO A 110 -27.81 5.82 12.52
CA PRO A 110 -27.48 5.17 13.79
C PRO A 110 -27.27 3.65 13.65
N LEU A 111 -28.04 2.99 12.79
CA LEU A 111 -27.92 1.55 12.55
C LEU A 111 -26.64 1.20 11.76
N LEU A 112 -26.24 2.07 10.82
CA LEU A 112 -24.97 1.93 10.09
C LEU A 112 -23.78 2.12 11.02
N GLN A 113 -23.82 3.10 11.92
CA GLN A 113 -22.79 3.29 12.95
C GLN A 113 -22.70 2.09 13.89
N GLN A 114 -23.84 1.53 14.31
CA GLN A 114 -23.87 0.29 15.10
C GLN A 114 -23.29 -0.90 14.34
N ALA A 115 -23.62 -1.05 13.06
CA ALA A 115 -23.07 -2.09 12.19
C ALA A 115 -21.53 -1.96 12.07
N GLN A 116 -21.04 -0.74 11.86
CA GLN A 116 -19.60 -0.45 11.80
C GLN A 116 -18.90 -0.75 13.13
N ALA A 117 -19.49 -0.35 14.26
CA ALA A 117 -18.98 -0.65 15.58
C ALA A 117 -18.97 -2.17 15.86
N SER A 118 -19.99 -2.90 15.41
CA SER A 118 -20.07 -4.35 15.57
C SER A 118 -19.01 -5.10 14.75
N ILE A 119 -18.76 -4.67 13.51
CA ILE A 119 -17.66 -5.20 12.69
C ILE A 119 -16.32 -4.92 13.36
N ALA A 120 -16.08 -3.69 13.82
CA ALA A 120 -14.84 -3.31 14.49
C ALA A 120 -14.62 -4.13 15.77
N GLN A 121 -15.65 -4.30 16.60
CA GLN A 121 -15.58 -5.11 17.82
C GLN A 121 -15.31 -6.59 17.52
N SER A 122 -15.96 -7.15 16.50
CA SER A 122 -15.74 -8.54 16.06
C SER A 122 -14.32 -8.72 15.53
N GLY A 123 -13.81 -7.74 14.76
CA GLY A 123 -12.43 -7.69 14.31
C GLY A 123 -11.44 -7.68 15.49
N GLN A 124 -11.67 -6.83 16.50
CA GLN A 124 -10.82 -6.78 17.68
C GLN A 124 -10.85 -8.09 18.49
N ARG A 125 -12.02 -8.73 18.65
CA ARG A 125 -12.12 -10.05 19.31
C ARG A 125 -11.31 -11.10 18.56
N PHE A 126 -11.42 -11.13 17.23
CA PHE A 126 -10.68 -12.07 16.40
C PHE A 126 -9.17 -11.84 16.47
N GLU A 127 -8.74 -10.58 16.40
CA GLU A 127 -7.34 -10.19 16.61
C GLU A 127 -6.82 -10.63 17.98
N ASN A 128 -7.56 -10.36 19.06
CA ASN A 128 -7.17 -10.73 20.41
C ASN A 128 -7.05 -12.26 20.53
N HIS A 129 -7.98 -12.99 19.92
CA HIS A 129 -7.95 -14.45 19.87
C HIS A 129 -6.70 -14.97 19.15
N LEU A 130 -6.39 -14.47 17.95
CA LEU A 130 -5.20 -14.86 17.20
C LEU A 130 -3.92 -14.51 17.98
N THR A 131 -3.83 -13.29 18.50
CA THR A 131 -2.68 -12.81 19.29
C THR A 131 -2.46 -13.67 20.53
N ALA A 132 -3.52 -14.08 21.22
CA ALA A 132 -3.43 -14.99 22.35
C ALA A 132 -2.98 -16.39 21.91
N ALA A 133 -3.52 -16.90 20.80
CA ALA A 133 -3.21 -18.24 20.28
C ALA A 133 -1.75 -18.40 19.83
N ILE A 134 -1.10 -17.33 19.36
CA ILE A 134 0.29 -17.37 18.88
C ILE A 134 1.30 -16.78 19.88
N ARG A 135 0.88 -16.39 21.09
CA ARG A 135 1.71 -15.66 22.06
C ARG A 135 2.99 -16.40 22.44
N ASP A 136 2.93 -17.71 22.56
CA ASP A 136 4.04 -18.55 23.04
C ASP A 136 4.97 -18.99 21.89
N LEU A 137 4.66 -18.61 20.65
CA LEU A 137 5.54 -18.91 19.52
C LEU A 137 6.77 -17.98 19.54
N PRO A 138 7.92 -18.44 19.01
CA PRO A 138 9.05 -17.57 18.76
C PRO A 138 8.65 -16.36 17.91
N GLN A 139 9.32 -15.22 18.11
CA GLN A 139 9.11 -14.03 17.28
C GLN A 139 9.64 -14.29 15.87
N LEU A 140 8.73 -14.69 14.98
CA LEU A 140 9.01 -14.95 13.57
C LEU A 140 8.41 -13.81 12.73
N PRO A 141 9.23 -12.90 12.15
CA PRO A 141 8.73 -11.72 11.44
C PRO A 141 7.71 -12.04 10.34
N ARG A 142 7.93 -13.13 9.59
CA ARG A 142 7.01 -13.56 8.53
C ARG A 142 5.63 -13.97 9.05
N ILE A 143 5.54 -14.56 10.25
CA ILE A 143 4.26 -14.91 10.88
C ILE A 143 3.56 -13.64 11.36
N SER A 144 4.30 -12.68 11.92
CA SER A 144 3.75 -11.36 12.28
C SER A 144 3.16 -10.68 11.05
N HIS A 145 3.93 -10.56 9.96
CA HIS A 145 3.47 -9.93 8.73
C HIS A 145 2.26 -10.65 8.12
N ALA A 146 2.24 -11.98 8.12
CA ALA A 146 1.10 -12.76 7.65
C ALA A 146 -0.17 -12.53 8.50
N THR A 147 0.00 -12.37 9.82
CA THR A 147 -1.10 -12.07 10.73
C THR A 147 -1.62 -10.64 10.51
N ASP A 148 -0.73 -9.67 10.31
CA ASP A 148 -1.12 -8.29 10.01
C ASP A 148 -1.85 -8.18 8.65
N LEU A 149 -1.43 -8.95 7.64
CA LEU A 149 -2.12 -9.06 6.36
C LEU A 149 -3.51 -9.68 6.54
N LEU A 150 -3.63 -10.78 7.31
CA LEU A 150 -4.91 -11.42 7.61
C LEU A 150 -5.88 -10.48 8.33
N LEU A 151 -5.36 -9.64 9.22
CA LEU A 151 -6.14 -8.66 9.99
C LEU A 151 -6.36 -7.34 9.26
N GLY A 152 -5.86 -7.18 8.02
CA GLY A 152 -5.97 -5.94 7.25
C GLY A 152 -5.19 -4.76 7.83
N LYS A 153 -4.23 -5.01 8.71
CA LYS A 153 -3.34 -4.00 9.32
C LYS A 153 -2.15 -3.63 8.46
N ARG A 154 -1.85 -4.45 7.45
CA ARG A 154 -0.73 -4.27 6.53
C ARG A 154 -1.23 -4.39 5.10
N THR A 155 -0.73 -3.52 4.23
CA THR A 155 -0.97 -3.58 2.79
C THR A 155 0.06 -4.50 2.15
N LEU A 156 -0.38 -5.34 1.20
CA LEU A 156 0.51 -6.12 0.35
C LEU A 156 1.01 -5.24 -0.80
N TYR A 157 2.33 -5.10 -0.91
CA TYR A 157 2.99 -4.46 -2.03
C TYR A 157 3.72 -5.50 -2.86
N LEU A 158 3.53 -5.42 -4.16
CA LEU A 158 4.17 -6.30 -5.15
C LEU A 158 5.06 -5.46 -6.06
N GLN A 159 6.06 -6.08 -6.66
CA GLN A 159 6.84 -5.52 -7.76
C GLN A 159 5.89 -5.09 -8.90
N GLN A 160 5.99 -3.83 -9.31
CA GLN A 160 5.28 -3.21 -10.43
C GLN A 160 6.24 -2.33 -11.25
N PRO A 161 7.32 -2.89 -11.82
CA PRO A 161 8.23 -2.16 -12.69
C PRO A 161 7.48 -1.58 -13.89
N SER A 162 7.80 -0.34 -14.27
CA SER A 162 7.08 0.38 -15.32
C SER A 162 7.53 0.05 -16.75
N MET A 163 8.68 -0.61 -16.94
CA MET A 163 9.21 -0.98 -18.26
C MET A 163 9.32 -2.49 -18.47
N PHE A 164 10.00 -3.21 -17.56
CA PHE A 164 10.30 -4.62 -17.77
C PHE A 164 10.19 -5.42 -16.46
N TYR A 165 9.46 -6.53 -16.54
CA TYR A 165 9.27 -7.48 -15.45
C TYR A 165 9.97 -8.81 -15.77
N PHE A 166 10.98 -9.15 -14.98
CA PHE A 166 11.60 -10.47 -14.98
C PHE A 166 10.85 -11.40 -14.01
N PRO A 167 10.36 -12.56 -14.48
CA PRO A 167 9.54 -13.46 -13.68
C PRO A 167 10.31 -14.12 -12.52
N ASP A 168 9.56 -14.70 -11.58
CA ASP A 168 10.05 -15.60 -10.52
C ASP A 168 11.06 -15.02 -9.51
N LEU A 169 11.25 -13.70 -9.52
CA LEU A 169 12.01 -12.99 -8.47
C LEU A 169 11.22 -12.85 -7.16
N PRO A 170 11.89 -12.94 -6.00
CA PRO A 170 11.22 -12.83 -4.70
C PRO A 170 10.71 -11.40 -4.42
N GLN A 171 9.54 -11.31 -3.81
CA GLN A 171 8.87 -10.06 -3.40
C GLN A 171 9.49 -9.52 -2.10
N ARG A 172 10.67 -8.91 -2.20
CA ARG A 172 11.46 -8.40 -1.06
C ARG A 172 11.65 -6.89 -1.18
N ALA A 173 11.13 -6.13 -0.21
CA ALA A 173 11.30 -4.68 -0.16
C ALA A 173 12.77 -4.29 0.07
N PHE A 174 13.41 -4.91 1.07
CA PHE A 174 14.79 -4.64 1.45
C PHE A 174 15.63 -5.91 1.45
N TYR A 175 16.92 -5.71 1.20
CA TYR A 175 17.97 -6.70 1.35
C TYR A 175 18.93 -6.27 2.46
N GLU A 176 19.38 -7.24 3.25
CA GLU A 176 20.23 -6.97 4.40
C GLU A 176 21.70 -6.91 3.98
N ARG A 177 22.43 -5.98 4.59
CA ARG A 177 23.84 -5.69 4.30
C ARG A 177 24.73 -6.94 4.37
N ALA A 178 24.47 -7.82 5.33
CA ALA A 178 25.22 -9.05 5.54
C ALA A 178 25.04 -10.10 4.42
N GLU A 179 24.09 -9.90 3.50
CA GLU A 179 23.92 -10.78 2.33
C GLU A 179 24.95 -10.49 1.23
N PHE A 180 25.77 -9.43 1.37
CA PHE A 180 26.69 -8.97 0.32
C PHE A 180 28.09 -8.69 0.86
N ASP A 181 29.07 -9.49 0.44
CA ASP A 181 30.47 -9.37 0.89
C ASP A 181 31.13 -8.03 0.52
N TRP A 182 30.63 -7.35 -0.51
CA TRP A 182 31.16 -6.06 -0.98
C TRP A 182 30.66 -4.87 -0.15
N VAL A 183 29.59 -5.02 0.64
CA VAL A 183 28.98 -3.91 1.39
C VAL A 183 29.91 -3.41 2.49
N ALA A 184 30.43 -4.27 3.35
CA ALA A 184 31.28 -3.82 4.47
C ALA A 184 32.57 -3.10 4.01
N PRO A 185 33.30 -3.58 2.98
CA PRO A 185 34.42 -2.84 2.41
C PRO A 185 34.03 -1.47 1.83
N MET A 186 32.85 -1.35 1.21
CA MET A 186 32.34 -0.07 0.70
C MET A 186 31.97 0.88 1.84
N GLU A 187 31.26 0.39 2.87
CA GLU A 187 30.90 1.17 4.06
C GLU A 187 32.15 1.73 4.77
N ALA A 188 33.25 0.97 4.78
CA ALA A 188 34.54 1.43 5.34
C ALA A 188 35.13 2.65 4.59
N MET A 189 34.69 2.93 3.36
CA MET A 189 35.13 4.09 2.58
C MET A 189 34.27 5.35 2.82
N THR A 190 33.24 5.27 3.67
CA THR A 190 32.27 6.36 3.91
C THR A 190 32.94 7.70 4.23
N ASP A 191 33.89 7.74 5.15
CA ASP A 191 34.51 9.00 5.57
C ASP A 191 35.37 9.63 4.47
N ALA A 192 36.04 8.80 3.65
CA ALA A 192 36.78 9.28 2.48
C ALA A 192 35.83 9.87 1.42
N ILE A 193 34.70 9.21 1.17
CA ILE A 193 33.67 9.70 0.25
C ILE A 193 33.04 11.00 0.77
N ILE A 194 32.82 11.14 2.07
CA ILE A 194 32.32 12.39 2.68
C ILE A 194 33.33 13.53 2.51
N ALA A 195 34.63 13.26 2.64
CA ALA A 195 35.67 14.27 2.40
C ALA A 195 35.65 14.76 0.93
N GLU A 196 35.47 13.85 -0.03
CA GLU A 196 35.31 14.19 -1.45
C GLU A 196 34.04 15.01 -1.69
N LEU A 197 32.91 14.61 -1.10
CA LEU A 197 31.66 15.37 -1.18
C LEU A 197 31.83 16.80 -0.64
N ALA A 198 32.49 16.96 0.50
CA ALA A 198 32.77 18.27 1.08
C ALA A 198 33.63 19.13 0.12
N ALA A 199 34.71 18.56 -0.44
CA ALA A 199 35.56 19.25 -1.40
C ALA A 199 34.77 19.69 -2.66
N VAL A 200 33.95 18.81 -3.22
CA VAL A 200 33.12 19.10 -4.40
C VAL A 200 32.12 20.22 -4.11
N ARG A 201 31.49 20.22 -2.93
CA ARG A 201 30.54 21.28 -2.52
C ARG A 201 31.20 22.63 -2.32
N THR A 202 32.43 22.68 -1.81
CA THR A 202 33.18 23.96 -1.67
C THR A 202 33.51 24.60 -3.01
N GLN A 203 33.64 23.79 -4.06
CA GLN A 203 33.92 24.24 -5.43
C GLN A 203 32.65 24.64 -6.20
N GLN A 204 31.48 24.74 -5.54
CA GLN A 204 30.20 25.08 -6.14
C GLN A 204 29.83 24.19 -7.35
N ALA A 205 30.11 22.89 -7.28
CA ALA A 205 29.61 21.98 -8.30
C ALA A 205 28.07 21.94 -8.26
N ASP A 206 27.44 22.19 -9.41
CA ASP A 206 25.99 22.17 -9.54
C ASP A 206 25.47 20.73 -9.49
N PHE A 207 24.64 20.45 -8.49
CA PHE A 207 23.73 19.31 -8.52
C PHE A 207 22.59 19.69 -9.45
N ALA A 208 22.57 19.11 -10.65
CA ALA A 208 21.46 19.32 -11.57
C ALA A 208 20.19 18.66 -11.02
N PRO A 209 18.99 19.16 -11.34
CA PRO A 209 17.75 18.48 -10.99
C PRO A 209 17.80 17.00 -11.41
N TYR A 210 17.36 16.10 -10.54
CA TYR A 210 17.37 14.66 -10.79
C TYR A 210 16.42 14.29 -11.92
N VAL A 211 15.20 14.83 -11.86
CA VAL A 211 14.20 14.72 -12.92
C VAL A 211 14.31 15.95 -13.80
N GLN A 212 14.66 15.74 -15.07
CA GLN A 212 14.77 16.84 -16.05
C GLN A 212 13.75 16.68 -17.16
N THR A 213 13.24 17.80 -17.68
CA THR A 213 12.43 17.80 -18.90
C THR A 213 13.30 17.48 -20.12
N PRO A 214 13.09 16.35 -20.81
CA PRO A 214 13.81 16.06 -22.06
C PRO A 214 13.39 17.05 -23.15
N THR A 215 14.31 17.39 -24.06
CA THR A 215 14.02 18.33 -25.15
C THR A 215 13.17 17.73 -26.28
N ASP A 216 13.18 16.40 -26.42
CA ASP A 216 12.58 15.65 -27.53
C ASP A 216 11.48 14.67 -27.10
N ARG A 217 11.09 14.67 -25.81
CA ARG A 217 10.08 13.75 -25.24
C ARG A 217 9.10 14.47 -24.33
N PRO A 218 7.90 13.89 -24.10
CA PRO A 218 6.96 14.41 -23.12
C PRO A 218 7.61 14.57 -21.75
N ALA A 219 7.27 15.65 -21.07
CA ALA A 219 7.81 15.93 -19.75
C ALA A 219 7.32 14.88 -18.73
N PRO A 220 8.19 14.40 -17.83
CA PRO A 220 7.80 13.45 -16.78
C PRO A 220 6.67 14.00 -15.90
N ASN A 221 5.78 13.12 -15.45
CA ASN A 221 4.73 13.44 -14.49
C ASN A 221 5.23 13.33 -13.04
N ASN A 222 6.27 14.11 -12.71
CA ASN A 222 6.85 14.15 -11.37
C ASN A 222 6.80 15.59 -10.83
N PRO A 223 6.26 15.82 -9.61
CA PRO A 223 6.21 17.16 -9.01
C PRO A 223 7.57 17.85 -8.81
N LEU A 224 8.66 17.08 -8.74
CA LEU A 224 10.04 17.56 -8.56
C LEU A 224 10.79 17.67 -9.90
N ARG A 225 10.08 17.74 -11.02
CA ARG A 225 10.68 17.95 -12.35
C ARG A 225 11.31 19.34 -12.45
N ASP A 226 12.56 19.37 -12.89
CA ASP A 226 13.40 20.57 -12.99
C ASP A 226 13.54 21.30 -11.64
N ASP A 227 13.29 20.61 -10.53
CA ASP A 227 13.36 21.13 -9.16
C ASP A 227 14.73 20.84 -8.55
N ASP A 228 15.41 21.88 -8.10
CA ASP A 228 16.75 21.78 -7.51
C ASP A 228 16.75 21.23 -6.07
N SER A 229 15.56 21.03 -5.47
CA SER A 229 15.39 20.42 -4.16
C SER A 229 15.65 18.91 -4.18
N TRP A 230 15.62 18.29 -5.36
CA TRP A 230 16.11 16.94 -5.61
C TRP A 230 17.19 16.95 -6.67
N GLY A 231 18.46 16.95 -6.22
CA GLY A 231 19.63 17.14 -7.07
C GLY A 231 20.44 15.86 -7.30
N ALA A 232 21.14 15.81 -8.42
CA ALA A 232 22.00 14.71 -8.85
C ALA A 232 23.39 15.20 -9.28
N LEU A 233 24.43 14.51 -8.82
CA LEU A 233 25.78 14.62 -9.39
C LEU A 233 26.25 13.22 -9.81
N TYR A 234 26.30 12.98 -11.12
CA TYR A 234 26.57 11.67 -11.70
C TYR A 234 28.07 11.33 -11.74
N PHE A 235 28.39 10.08 -11.40
CA PHE A 235 29.68 9.43 -11.64
C PHE A 235 29.61 8.46 -12.82
N TRP A 236 28.44 7.82 -13.00
CA TRP A 236 28.06 7.02 -14.15
C TRP A 236 26.67 7.43 -14.60
N GLN A 237 26.50 7.73 -15.88
CA GLN A 237 25.22 8.08 -16.47
C GLN A 237 25.06 7.37 -17.80
N ASN A 238 23.94 6.67 -18.00
CA ASN A 238 23.65 5.91 -19.22
C ASN A 238 24.79 4.94 -19.62
N GLY A 239 25.41 4.31 -18.62
CA GLY A 239 26.51 3.35 -18.81
C GLY A 239 27.86 3.95 -19.18
N ALA A 240 28.03 5.27 -19.12
CA ALA A 240 29.31 5.94 -19.33
C ALA A 240 29.77 6.68 -18.06
N PRO A 241 31.08 6.71 -17.76
CA PRO A 241 31.60 7.49 -16.64
C PRO A 241 31.53 8.98 -16.95
N VAL A 242 31.24 9.79 -15.93
CA VAL A 242 31.38 11.25 -16.00
C VAL A 242 32.80 11.61 -15.59
N GLU A 243 33.70 11.63 -16.57
CA GLU A 243 35.16 11.71 -16.40
C GLU A 243 35.61 12.76 -15.38
N GLU A 244 35.04 13.97 -15.45
CA GLU A 244 35.44 15.05 -14.53
C GLU A 244 35.06 14.76 -13.07
N ASN A 245 33.88 14.19 -12.82
CA ASN A 245 33.45 13.82 -11.48
C ASN A 245 34.23 12.62 -10.96
N ALA A 246 34.49 11.63 -11.82
CA ALA A 246 35.31 10.46 -11.51
C ALA A 246 36.74 10.85 -11.10
N ARG A 247 37.35 11.79 -11.83
CA ARG A 247 38.70 12.31 -11.53
C ARG A 247 38.75 13.06 -10.19
N ARG A 248 37.68 13.76 -9.83
CA ARG A 248 37.56 14.52 -8.58
C ARG A 248 37.26 13.64 -7.36
N CYS A 249 36.66 12.47 -7.57
CA CYS A 249 36.17 11.59 -6.50
C CYS A 249 36.71 10.15 -6.63
N PRO A 250 38.03 9.94 -6.52
CA PRO A 250 38.63 8.61 -6.69
C PRO A 250 38.14 7.58 -5.65
N SER A 251 37.79 8.00 -4.43
CA SER A 251 37.28 7.10 -3.39
C SER A 251 35.87 6.61 -3.73
N VAL A 252 35.02 7.48 -4.30
CA VAL A 252 33.72 7.04 -4.86
C VAL A 252 33.93 6.00 -5.95
N MET A 253 34.83 6.24 -6.90
CA MET A 253 35.07 5.30 -8.00
C MET A 253 35.63 3.96 -7.50
N ALA A 254 36.55 3.99 -6.54
CA ALA A 254 37.10 2.79 -5.92
C ALA A 254 36.04 2.02 -5.11
N ALA A 255 35.11 2.71 -4.44
CA ALA A 255 33.98 2.09 -3.76
C ALA A 255 33.04 1.41 -4.77
N LEU A 256 32.63 2.11 -5.82
CA LEU A 256 31.73 1.57 -6.86
C LEU A 256 32.32 0.34 -7.56
N ALA A 257 33.65 0.25 -7.70
CA ALA A 257 34.33 -0.91 -8.29
C ALA A 257 34.20 -2.20 -7.45
N LEU A 258 33.79 -2.10 -6.18
CA LEU A 258 33.52 -3.28 -5.32
C LEU A 258 32.17 -3.93 -5.64
N ALA A 259 31.21 -3.16 -6.14
CA ALA A 259 29.84 -3.61 -6.31
C ALA A 259 29.62 -4.28 -7.68
N PRO A 260 28.76 -5.32 -7.76
CA PRO A 260 28.43 -6.00 -9.02
C PRO A 260 27.41 -5.18 -9.84
N MET A 261 27.81 -3.98 -10.26
CA MET A 261 26.97 -3.09 -11.06
C MET A 261 26.69 -3.69 -12.45
N PRO A 262 25.47 -3.56 -12.99
CA PRO A 262 25.15 -3.95 -14.36
C PRO A 262 25.95 -3.11 -15.36
N VAL A 263 26.57 -3.77 -16.35
CA VAL A 263 27.26 -3.12 -17.47
C VAL A 263 26.46 -3.38 -18.74
N ILE A 264 25.69 -2.39 -19.16
CA ILE A 264 24.79 -2.42 -20.31
C ILE A 264 24.97 -1.12 -21.09
N ALA A 265 25.61 -1.21 -22.24
CA ALA A 265 25.92 -0.06 -23.09
C ALA A 265 24.71 0.86 -23.31
N GLY A 266 24.88 2.16 -23.04
CA GLY A 266 23.84 3.17 -23.22
C GLY A 266 22.79 3.24 -22.11
N ARG A 267 22.91 2.41 -21.06
CA ARG A 267 21.89 2.26 -20.02
C ARG A 267 22.46 2.19 -18.60
N SER A 268 23.37 1.26 -18.36
CA SER A 268 23.94 0.94 -17.04
C SER A 268 25.45 0.75 -17.12
N PRO A 269 26.23 1.09 -16.09
CA PRO A 269 25.80 1.52 -14.76
C PRO A 269 25.19 2.92 -14.69
N SER A 270 24.41 3.14 -13.63
CA SER A 270 24.04 4.46 -13.11
C SER A 270 24.53 4.60 -11.67
N ALA A 271 25.26 5.67 -11.38
CA ALA A 271 25.75 5.98 -10.05
C ALA A 271 25.88 7.50 -9.86
N LEU A 272 25.39 8.03 -8.75
CA LEU A 272 25.32 9.46 -8.47
C LEU A 272 25.29 9.77 -6.97
N TRP A 273 25.69 10.98 -6.59
CA TRP A 273 25.23 11.55 -5.33
C TRP A 273 23.82 12.11 -5.48
N SER A 274 22.89 11.58 -4.69
CA SER A 274 21.49 11.99 -4.66
C SER A 274 21.28 12.90 -3.46
N LEU A 275 21.01 14.18 -3.74
CA LEU A 275 20.80 15.24 -2.78
C LEU A 275 19.30 15.50 -2.60
N LEU A 276 18.84 15.58 -1.36
CA LEU A 276 17.48 15.98 -1.04
C LEU A 276 17.50 17.15 -0.05
N LYS A 277 16.97 18.31 -0.46
CA LYS A 277 16.91 19.53 0.37
C LYS A 277 15.89 19.41 1.51
N PRO A 278 15.96 20.28 2.54
CA PRO A 278 15.00 20.34 3.64
C PRO A 278 13.56 20.46 3.16
N GLY A 279 12.64 19.72 3.79
CA GLY A 279 11.20 19.76 3.51
C GLY A 279 10.74 19.01 2.26
N THR A 280 11.65 18.38 1.50
CA THR A 280 11.30 17.71 0.24
C THR A 280 10.77 16.29 0.47
N HIS A 281 9.73 15.92 -0.29
CA HIS A 281 9.12 14.59 -0.30
C HIS A 281 8.96 14.09 -1.74
N ILE A 282 9.71 13.05 -2.08
CA ILE A 282 9.56 12.30 -3.32
C ILE A 282 8.34 11.40 -3.17
N GLN A 283 7.33 11.59 -4.01
CA GLN A 283 6.05 10.89 -3.94
C GLN A 283 6.20 9.37 -4.20
N PRO A 284 5.22 8.55 -3.80
CA PRO A 284 5.20 7.12 -4.11
C PRO A 284 5.31 6.84 -5.62
N HIS A 285 6.28 6.02 -6.01
CA HIS A 285 6.54 5.66 -7.41
C HIS A 285 7.20 4.27 -7.52
N HIS A 286 7.45 3.83 -8.75
CA HIS A 286 8.05 2.54 -9.07
C HIS A 286 9.20 2.71 -10.07
N GLY A 287 10.26 1.94 -9.87
CA GLY A 287 11.39 1.83 -10.77
C GLY A 287 11.01 1.22 -12.11
N LEU A 288 11.93 1.34 -13.08
CA LEU A 288 11.70 0.84 -14.44
C LEU A 288 11.80 -0.69 -14.54
N LEU A 289 12.71 -1.29 -13.77
CA LEU A 289 13.14 -2.68 -13.90
C LEU A 289 13.13 -3.36 -12.53
N ASN A 290 12.71 -4.62 -12.45
CA ASN A 290 12.88 -5.43 -11.24
C ASN A 290 14.17 -6.29 -11.25
N THR A 291 15.01 -6.15 -12.27
CA THR A 291 16.26 -6.93 -12.43
C THR A 291 17.44 -6.37 -11.64
N ARG A 292 17.26 -5.23 -10.97
CA ARG A 292 18.28 -4.55 -10.18
C ARG A 292 17.81 -4.31 -8.75
N LEU A 293 18.77 -4.05 -7.86
CA LEU A 293 18.52 -3.35 -6.60
C LEU A 293 19.08 -1.94 -6.70
N ILE A 294 18.40 -0.99 -6.06
CA ILE A 294 18.97 0.32 -5.79
C ILE A 294 19.64 0.30 -4.42
N CYS A 295 20.87 0.80 -4.39
CA CYS A 295 21.72 0.84 -3.22
C CYS A 295 21.96 2.30 -2.82
N HIS A 296 21.70 2.63 -1.55
CA HIS A 296 22.01 3.92 -0.96
C HIS A 296 23.10 3.74 0.10
N LEU A 297 24.29 4.31 -0.11
CA LEU A 297 25.27 4.55 0.95
C LEU A 297 25.04 5.96 1.53
N PRO A 298 24.55 6.10 2.78
CA PRO A 298 24.20 7.41 3.31
C PRO A 298 25.44 8.17 3.79
N LEU A 299 25.58 9.42 3.34
CA LEU A 299 26.78 10.25 3.58
C LEU A 299 26.48 11.39 4.55
N LEU A 300 25.47 12.20 4.22
CA LEU A 300 24.94 13.26 5.07
C LEU A 300 23.49 12.91 5.38
N VAL A 301 23.18 12.63 6.63
CA VAL A 301 21.86 12.16 7.04
C VAL A 301 21.41 12.93 8.28
N PRO A 302 20.58 13.97 8.11
CA PRO A 302 19.92 14.61 9.23
C PRO A 302 18.75 13.77 9.75
N ASP A 303 18.22 14.16 10.91
CA ASP A 303 17.06 13.50 11.53
C ASP A 303 15.81 13.58 10.64
N ASP A 304 14.82 12.71 10.86
CA ASP A 304 13.56 12.67 10.09
C ASP A 304 13.73 12.59 8.55
N CYS A 305 14.76 11.85 8.13
CA CYS A 305 14.92 11.38 6.76
C CYS A 305 14.65 9.88 6.68
N ALA A 306 13.73 9.47 5.81
CA ALA A 306 13.42 8.05 5.64
C ALA A 306 13.04 7.68 4.20
N LEU A 307 13.15 6.38 3.94
CA LEU A 307 12.75 5.68 2.73
C LEU A 307 11.69 4.64 3.12
N ARG A 308 10.52 4.70 2.48
CA ARG A 308 9.53 3.62 2.53
C ARG A 308 9.64 2.81 1.25
N VAL A 309 9.70 1.48 1.39
CA VAL A 309 9.59 0.52 0.27
C VAL A 309 8.51 -0.49 0.65
N GLY A 310 7.42 -0.50 -0.11
CA GLY A 310 6.21 -1.23 0.25
C GLY A 310 5.68 -0.81 1.62
N ALA A 311 5.50 -1.77 2.52
CA ALA A 311 4.99 -1.53 3.86
C ALA A 311 6.07 -1.21 4.91
N ASP A 312 7.35 -1.25 4.53
CA ASP A 312 8.47 -1.06 5.46
C ASP A 312 9.12 0.32 5.27
N THR A 313 9.35 1.03 6.37
CA THR A 313 10.03 2.33 6.39
C THR A 313 11.35 2.20 7.14
N ARG A 314 12.45 2.64 6.53
CA ARG A 314 13.78 2.69 7.13
C ARG A 314 14.33 4.11 7.10
N ALA A 315 14.82 4.58 8.25
CA ALA A 315 15.63 5.79 8.32
C ALA A 315 17.04 5.48 7.82
N TRP A 316 17.66 6.44 7.15
CA TRP A 316 19.08 6.32 6.82
C TRP A 316 19.94 6.47 8.08
N ARG A 317 21.10 5.81 8.09
CA ARG A 317 22.15 6.01 9.09
C ARG A 317 23.46 6.20 8.34
N LYS A 318 24.26 7.18 8.76
CA LYS A 318 25.55 7.49 8.10
C LYS A 318 26.39 6.21 7.99
N GLY A 319 26.83 5.89 6.78
CA GLY A 319 27.69 4.74 6.50
C GLY A 319 27.02 3.38 6.60
N GLU A 320 25.71 3.31 6.85
CA GLU A 320 24.95 2.05 6.84
C GLU A 320 24.08 1.98 5.59
N MET A 321 24.44 1.11 4.67
CA MET A 321 23.77 0.96 3.39
C MET A 321 22.34 0.47 3.51
N LEU A 322 21.47 0.98 2.64
CA LEU A 322 20.16 0.39 2.33
C LEU A 322 20.19 -0.16 0.91
N LEU A 323 19.77 -1.41 0.75
CA LEU A 323 19.60 -2.06 -0.55
C LEU A 323 18.14 -2.46 -0.69
N PHE A 324 17.49 -2.04 -1.77
CA PHE A 324 16.05 -2.23 -1.94
C PHE A 324 15.65 -2.48 -3.38
N ASP A 325 14.48 -3.08 -3.53
CA ASP A 325 13.82 -3.29 -4.81
C ASP A 325 13.00 -2.05 -5.17
N ASP A 326 13.51 -1.21 -6.07
CA ASP A 326 12.81 0.00 -6.52
C ASP A 326 11.58 -0.32 -7.37
N SER A 327 11.43 -1.55 -7.87
CA SER A 327 10.22 -1.93 -8.58
C SER A 327 9.01 -2.13 -7.66
N ILE A 328 9.20 -2.19 -6.35
CA ILE A 328 8.12 -2.09 -5.35
C ILE A 328 7.85 -0.60 -5.07
N GLU A 329 6.58 -0.23 -4.87
CA GLU A 329 6.20 1.16 -4.57
C GLU A 329 7.07 1.73 -3.44
N HIS A 330 7.74 2.85 -3.71
CA HIS A 330 8.61 3.48 -2.75
C HIS A 330 8.51 5.00 -2.78
N GLU A 331 8.83 5.61 -1.66
CA GLU A 331 8.88 7.07 -1.48
C GLU A 331 9.99 7.44 -0.50
N ALA A 332 10.46 8.68 -0.58
CA ALA A 332 11.55 9.16 0.25
C ALA A 332 11.31 10.61 0.69
N TRP A 333 11.64 10.93 1.93
CA TRP A 333 11.50 12.29 2.44
C TRP A 333 12.72 12.77 3.21
N ASN A 334 12.87 14.09 3.23
CA ASN A 334 13.71 14.84 4.14
C ASN A 334 12.84 15.88 4.83
N ARG A 335 12.34 15.57 6.03
CA ARG A 335 11.52 16.50 6.83
C ARG A 335 12.36 17.31 7.82
N SER A 336 13.69 17.21 7.70
CA SER A 336 14.66 17.92 8.53
C SER A 336 14.86 19.36 8.04
N THR A 337 15.74 20.09 8.74
CA THR A 337 16.22 21.42 8.36
C THR A 337 17.51 21.42 7.55
N ASP A 338 18.14 20.27 7.35
CA ASP A 338 19.44 20.13 6.70
C ASP A 338 19.37 19.27 5.44
N THR A 339 20.36 19.38 4.56
CA THR A 339 20.42 18.61 3.32
C THR A 339 20.84 17.15 3.58
N ARG A 340 20.09 16.21 2.98
CA ARG A 340 20.44 14.78 2.95
C ARG A 340 21.20 14.45 1.67
N VAL A 341 22.28 13.68 1.75
CA VAL A 341 23.03 13.18 0.59
C VAL A 341 23.34 11.70 0.77
N VAL A 342 23.03 10.91 -0.26
CA VAL A 342 23.42 9.49 -0.37
C VAL A 342 24.21 9.28 -1.66
N LEU A 343 25.14 8.32 -1.67
CA LEU A 343 25.62 7.72 -2.91
C LEU A 343 24.59 6.67 -3.34
N LEU A 344 23.95 6.90 -4.48
CA LEU A 344 22.95 6.04 -5.10
C LEU A 344 23.59 5.33 -6.29
N PHE A 345 23.44 4.01 -6.36
CA PHE A 345 23.85 3.22 -7.52
C PHE A 345 23.00 1.93 -7.62
N GLU A 346 23.17 1.21 -8.72
CA GLU A 346 22.44 -0.02 -9.00
C GLU A 346 23.35 -1.26 -8.99
N VAL A 347 22.81 -2.40 -8.58
CA VAL A 347 23.45 -3.72 -8.68
C VAL A 347 22.48 -4.73 -9.26
N TRP A 348 22.99 -5.79 -9.89
CA TRP A 348 22.12 -6.92 -10.26
C TRP A 348 21.43 -7.51 -9.03
N ARG A 349 20.19 -7.97 -9.20
CA ARG A 349 19.55 -8.82 -8.19
C ARG A 349 20.42 -10.05 -7.90
N PRO A 350 20.63 -10.41 -6.62
CA PRO A 350 21.45 -11.56 -6.27
C PRO A 350 20.85 -12.88 -6.77
N GLU A 351 19.53 -12.92 -7.02
CA GLU A 351 18.84 -14.09 -7.54
C GLU A 351 19.05 -14.34 -9.04
N ILE A 352 19.54 -13.34 -9.79
CA ILE A 352 19.77 -13.48 -11.23
C ILE A 352 21.18 -14.03 -11.44
N ASP A 353 21.28 -15.17 -12.11
CA ASP A 353 22.55 -15.85 -12.32
C ASP A 353 23.40 -15.21 -13.44
N ALA A 354 24.62 -15.71 -13.62
CA ALA A 354 25.56 -15.14 -14.59
C ALA A 354 25.11 -15.29 -16.06
N GLU A 355 24.41 -16.37 -16.42
CA GLU A 355 23.92 -16.59 -17.78
C GLU A 355 22.69 -15.73 -18.07
N GLU A 356 21.79 -15.62 -17.09
CA GLU A 356 20.64 -14.71 -17.16
C GLU A 356 21.08 -13.25 -17.26
N ARG A 357 22.10 -12.83 -16.49
CA ARG A 357 22.69 -11.48 -16.61
C ARG A 357 23.19 -11.21 -18.03
N LYS A 358 23.91 -12.16 -18.65
CA LYS A 358 24.37 -12.03 -20.04
C LYS A 358 23.20 -11.92 -21.02
N ALA A 359 22.17 -12.75 -20.84
CA ALA A 359 20.97 -12.74 -21.68
C ALA A 359 20.20 -11.42 -21.55
N LEU A 360 19.99 -10.94 -20.32
CA LEU A 360 19.35 -9.65 -20.01
C LEU A 360 20.15 -8.48 -20.57
N THR A 361 21.48 -8.46 -20.41
CA THR A 361 22.34 -7.44 -21.03
C THR A 361 22.12 -7.39 -22.55
N ARG A 362 22.13 -8.55 -23.22
CA ARG A 362 21.91 -8.62 -24.67
C ARG A 362 20.50 -8.18 -25.06
N LEU A 363 19.49 -8.56 -24.27
CA LEU A 363 18.09 -8.17 -24.50
C LEU A 363 17.91 -6.66 -24.39
N PHE A 364 18.43 -6.03 -23.32
CA PHE A 364 18.34 -4.59 -23.14
C PHE A 364 19.10 -3.82 -24.22
N GLN A 365 20.29 -4.28 -24.62
CA GLN A 365 21.01 -3.73 -25.77
C GLN A 365 20.21 -3.84 -27.08
N ALA A 366 19.50 -4.95 -27.30
CA ALA A 366 18.64 -5.11 -28.48
C ALA A 366 17.44 -4.16 -28.46
N ILE A 367 16.83 -3.93 -27.29
CA ILE A 367 15.76 -2.93 -27.09
C ILE A 367 16.27 -1.53 -27.45
N ASP A 368 17.46 -1.16 -26.96
CA ASP A 368 18.07 0.15 -27.20
C ASP A 368 18.56 0.34 -28.66
N LEU A 369 18.71 -0.75 -29.43
CA LEU A 369 18.96 -0.68 -30.88
C LEU A 369 17.67 -0.51 -31.70
N PHE A 370 16.51 -0.85 -31.15
CA PHE A 370 15.21 -0.74 -31.83
C PHE A 370 14.61 0.68 -31.77
N GLY A 371 15.19 1.59 -30.98
CA GLY A 371 14.76 2.98 -30.85
C GLY A 371 15.62 3.72 -29.81
N PRO A 372 15.46 5.03 -29.63
CA PRO A 372 16.29 5.78 -28.70
C PRO A 372 16.06 5.28 -27.27
N ALA A 373 17.14 5.01 -26.53
CA ALA A 373 17.09 4.43 -25.19
C ALA A 373 16.11 5.17 -24.27
N GLN A 374 15.34 4.43 -23.48
CA GLN A 374 14.46 5.04 -22.47
C GLN A 374 15.28 5.32 -21.21
N VAL A 375 15.49 6.60 -20.94
CA VAL A 375 16.22 7.09 -19.76
C VAL A 375 15.29 7.03 -18.55
N ASP A 376 15.81 6.58 -17.42
CA ASP A 376 15.13 6.66 -16.13
C ASP A 376 15.00 8.13 -15.74
N THR A 377 13.80 8.68 -15.89
CA THR A 377 13.51 10.07 -15.53
C THR A 377 13.00 10.19 -14.09
N GLY A 378 13.19 9.19 -13.22
CA GLY A 378 12.72 9.24 -11.83
C GLY A 378 11.19 9.36 -11.74
N GLY A 379 10.49 8.65 -12.63
CA GLY A 379 9.03 8.73 -12.80
C GLY A 379 8.23 8.29 -11.59
#